data_AF-A0A8B6H1R0-F1
#
_entry.id   AF-A0A8B6H1R0-F1
#
_cell.length_a   1.000
_cell.length_b   1.000
_cell.length_c   1.000
_cell.angle_alpha   90.00
_cell.angle_beta   90.00
_cell.angle_gamma   90.00
#
_symmetry.space_group_name_H-M   'P 1'
#
loop_
_entity.id
_entity.type
_entity.pdbx_description
1 polymer ?
#
loop_
_entity_poly.entity_id
_entity_poly.type
_entity_poly.pdbx_seq_one_letter_code
_entity_poly.pdbx_strand_id
1 'polypeptide(L)'
;MKNRSLFFIVLVVCAKLVNTSCPSTCSCSNSTLGFYVDCYSKSFERIPDLPNDTYYLNFAYNRIHDIDVQLCKEMPLLQYIYINNNLIEEIPNETFTDCHQLITLDLSGNAIEYMHPEAFRNLTSLKTLDLRSNAIEFIHPEAFHNLTSLEKLDLGSNKIHIIDENTLRQLPNLRYLYMGNNNISSINSISFQEMPNLYH
;
A
#
# COMPACT_ATOMS: atom_id res chain seq x y z
N MET A 1 -35.53 -39.62 -31.13
CA MET A 1 -36.13 -38.36 -30.68
C MET A 1 -35.81 -38.17 -29.21
N LYS A 2 -35.15 -37.04 -28.87
CA LYS A 2 -35.05 -36.31 -27.58
C LYS A 2 -35.09 -37.15 -26.28
N ASN A 3 -34.21 -37.00 -25.29
CA ASN A 3 -33.54 -35.78 -24.85
C ASN A 3 -32.43 -36.18 -23.86
N ARG A 4 -31.20 -35.67 -24.07
CA ARG A 4 -30.14 -35.67 -23.05
C ARG A 4 -30.41 -34.47 -22.13
N SER A 5 -30.80 -34.71 -20.89
CA SER A 5 -30.75 -33.67 -19.85
C SER A 5 -29.36 -33.66 -19.24
N LEU A 6 -28.56 -32.67 -19.62
CA LEU A 6 -27.39 -32.23 -18.88
C LEU A 6 -27.83 -31.85 -17.47
N PHE A 7 -27.32 -32.56 -16.46
CA PHE A 7 -27.26 -32.02 -15.11
C PHE A 7 -26.26 -30.87 -15.12
N PHE A 8 -26.78 -29.65 -15.23
CA PHE A 8 -26.02 -28.46 -14.88
C PHE A 8 -25.79 -28.48 -13.37
N ILE A 9 -24.55 -28.74 -12.98
CA ILE A 9 -24.02 -28.38 -11.67
C ILE A 9 -24.15 -26.86 -11.59
N VAL A 10 -25.22 -26.37 -10.97
CA VAL A 10 -25.25 -25.00 -10.47
C VAL A 10 -24.34 -25.03 -9.25
N LEU A 11 -23.04 -24.82 -9.49
CA LEU A 11 -22.18 -24.24 -8.47
C LEU A 11 -22.83 -22.90 -8.15
N VAL A 12 -23.58 -22.88 -7.04
CA VAL A 12 -23.85 -21.65 -6.31
C VAL A 12 -22.49 -21.20 -5.80
N VAL A 13 -21.69 -20.59 -6.68
CA VAL A 13 -20.80 -19.55 -6.22
C VAL A 13 -21.76 -18.56 -5.62
N CYS A 14 -21.78 -18.49 -4.29
CA CYS A 14 -22.36 -17.37 -3.60
C CYS A 14 -21.51 -16.18 -4.04
N ALA A 15 -21.85 -15.59 -5.19
CA ALA A 15 -21.53 -14.21 -5.47
C ALA A 15 -22.22 -13.50 -4.32
N LYS A 16 -21.43 -13.24 -3.28
CA LYS A 16 -21.76 -12.31 -2.24
C LYS A 16 -22.15 -11.03 -2.97
N LEU A 17 -23.43 -10.87 -3.25
CA LEU A 17 -24.05 -9.59 -3.57
C LEU A 17 -23.97 -8.81 -2.26
N VAL A 18 -22.76 -8.43 -1.85
CA VAL A 18 -22.60 -7.55 -0.71
C VAL A 18 -22.98 -6.19 -1.25
N ASN A 19 -24.16 -5.75 -0.88
CA ASN A 19 -24.48 -4.34 -0.90
C ASN A 19 -23.65 -3.71 0.22
N THR A 20 -22.34 -3.61 0.06
CA THR A 20 -21.43 -3.03 1.05
C THR A 20 -21.81 -1.56 1.16
N SER A 21 -22.45 -1.22 2.27
CA SER A 21 -22.75 0.16 2.62
C SER A 21 -21.56 0.77 3.34
N CYS A 22 -21.37 2.07 3.19
CA CYS A 22 -20.45 2.85 4.03
C CYS A 22 -20.60 2.47 5.52
N PRO A 23 -19.50 2.20 6.25
CA PRO A 23 -19.60 1.97 7.68
C PRO A 23 -20.25 3.17 8.38
N SER A 24 -21.16 2.94 9.31
CA SER A 24 -22.03 4.00 9.87
C SER A 24 -21.28 5.12 10.60
N THR A 25 -20.06 4.86 11.04
CA THR A 25 -19.20 5.84 11.73
C THR A 25 -18.31 6.64 10.78
N CYS A 26 -18.24 6.24 9.51
CA CYS A 26 -17.42 6.86 8.49
C CYS A 26 -18.20 7.90 7.69
N SER A 27 -17.45 8.82 7.07
CA SER A 27 -17.98 9.72 6.05
C SER A 27 -17.70 9.08 4.69
N CYS A 28 -18.74 8.87 3.89
CA CYS A 28 -18.57 8.39 2.53
C CYS A 28 -19.36 9.23 1.54
N SER A 29 -18.82 9.32 0.33
CA SER A 29 -19.49 10.00 -0.78
C SER A 29 -19.16 9.32 -2.11
N ASN A 30 -20.04 9.50 -3.08
CA ASN A 30 -19.79 9.04 -4.44
C ASN A 30 -19.19 10.19 -5.26
N SER A 31 -18.26 9.87 -6.15
CA SER A 31 -17.62 10.80 -7.07
C SER A 31 -17.54 10.21 -8.46
N THR A 32 -17.16 11.01 -9.46
CA THR A 32 -16.90 10.49 -10.80
C THR A 32 -15.70 9.54 -10.88
N LEU A 33 -14.84 9.52 -9.85
CA LEU A 33 -13.66 8.64 -9.77
C LEU A 33 -13.96 7.32 -9.05
N GLY A 34 -15.10 7.21 -8.37
CA GLY A 34 -15.47 6.08 -7.52
C GLY A 34 -15.91 6.52 -6.13
N PHE A 35 -15.98 5.56 -5.22
CA PHE A 35 -16.44 5.76 -3.86
C PHE A 35 -15.32 6.29 -2.95
N TYR A 36 -15.62 7.33 -2.19
CA TYR A 36 -14.75 7.96 -1.20
C TYR A 36 -15.13 7.43 0.18
N VAL A 37 -14.16 6.90 0.94
CA VAL A 37 -14.36 6.38 2.31
C VAL A 37 -13.39 7.05 3.27
N ASP A 38 -13.93 7.81 4.22
CA ASP A 38 -13.17 8.42 5.32
C ASP A 38 -13.65 7.92 6.68
N CYS A 39 -12.81 7.09 7.28
CA CYS A 39 -12.94 6.45 8.58
C CYS A 39 -11.84 6.93 9.56
N TYR A 40 -11.38 8.17 9.43
CA TYR A 40 -10.40 8.78 10.33
C TYR A 40 -10.84 8.70 11.81
N SER A 41 -9.96 8.18 12.66
CA SER A 41 -10.15 8.15 14.12
C SER A 41 -11.48 7.59 14.60
N LYS A 42 -11.85 6.42 14.08
CA LYS A 42 -13.08 5.69 14.44
C LYS A 42 -12.84 4.47 15.31
N SER A 43 -11.60 4.27 15.77
CA SER A 43 -11.16 3.12 16.59
C SER A 43 -11.34 1.76 15.91
N PHE A 44 -11.23 1.69 14.58
CA PHE A 44 -11.24 0.41 13.87
C PHE A 44 -9.99 -0.42 14.22
N GLU A 45 -10.19 -1.70 14.51
CA GLU A 45 -9.09 -2.65 14.72
C GLU A 45 -8.68 -3.38 13.42
N ARG A 46 -9.52 -3.30 12.39
CA ARG A 46 -9.29 -3.82 11.04
C ARG A 46 -10.12 -3.02 10.04
N ILE A 47 -9.75 -3.07 8.76
CA ILE A 47 -10.56 -2.49 7.69
C ILE A 47 -11.83 -3.37 7.52
N PRO A 48 -13.06 -2.80 7.63
CA PRO A 48 -14.30 -3.54 7.40
C PRO A 48 -14.56 -3.76 5.91
N ASP A 49 -15.60 -4.54 5.56
CA ASP A 49 -16.06 -4.65 4.18
C ASP A 49 -16.48 -3.26 3.63
N LEU A 50 -16.01 -2.90 2.43
CA LEU A 50 -16.22 -1.60 1.79
C LEU A 50 -16.72 -1.76 0.34
N PRO A 51 -17.31 -0.70 -0.25
CA PRO A 51 -17.67 -0.68 -1.67
C PRO A 51 -16.49 -1.03 -2.57
N ASN A 52 -16.70 -1.95 -3.51
CA ASN A 52 -15.66 -2.41 -4.44
C ASN A 52 -15.18 -1.33 -5.41
N ASP A 53 -15.99 -0.28 -5.63
CA ASP A 53 -15.65 0.89 -6.42
C ASP A 53 -14.94 1.99 -5.60
N THR A 54 -14.46 1.66 -4.39
CA THR A 54 -13.66 2.58 -3.56
C THR A 54 -12.35 2.93 -4.25
N TYR A 55 -12.09 4.23 -4.42
CA TYR A 55 -10.84 4.76 -4.97
C TYR A 55 -10.01 5.52 -3.93
N TYR A 56 -10.65 5.99 -2.86
CA TYR A 56 -10.02 6.76 -1.78
C TYR A 56 -10.39 6.13 -0.44
N LEU A 57 -9.37 5.80 0.34
CA LEU A 57 -9.47 5.10 1.60
C LEU A 57 -8.67 5.84 2.68
N ASN A 58 -9.37 6.41 3.68
CA ASN A 58 -8.73 7.00 4.85
C ASN A 58 -9.13 6.25 6.13
N PHE A 59 -8.19 5.50 6.69
CA PHE A 59 -8.27 4.81 7.97
C PHE A 59 -7.18 5.28 8.94
N ALA A 60 -6.70 6.51 8.78
CA ALA A 60 -5.68 7.06 9.65
C ALA A 60 -6.17 7.18 11.11
N TYR A 61 -5.24 7.09 12.07
CA TYR A 61 -5.50 7.24 13.50
C TYR A 61 -6.52 6.24 14.07
N ASN A 62 -6.46 4.98 13.60
CA ASN A 62 -7.26 3.88 14.14
C ASN A 62 -6.37 2.94 14.97
N ARG A 63 -6.76 1.68 15.12
CA ARG A 63 -6.04 0.62 15.85
C ARG A 63 -5.81 -0.60 14.96
N ILE A 64 -5.68 -0.37 13.65
CA ILE A 64 -5.51 -1.44 12.67
C ILE A 64 -4.15 -2.09 12.89
N HIS A 65 -4.11 -3.41 13.01
CA HIS A 65 -2.87 -4.16 13.26
C HIS A 65 -2.42 -4.99 12.06
N ASP A 66 -3.31 -5.22 11.09
CA ASP A 66 -3.05 -5.98 9.88
C ASP A 66 -3.71 -5.34 8.64
N ILE A 67 -3.14 -5.62 7.47
CA ILE A 67 -3.72 -5.27 6.17
C ILE A 67 -4.07 -6.59 5.47
N ASP A 68 -5.34 -6.77 5.12
CA ASP A 68 -5.79 -7.95 4.39
C ASP A 68 -5.19 -7.95 2.97
N VAL A 69 -4.54 -9.06 2.58
CA VAL A 69 -3.98 -9.25 1.24
C VAL A 69 -5.04 -9.27 0.13
N GLN A 70 -6.33 -9.41 0.47
CA GLN A 70 -7.44 -9.29 -0.47
C GLN A 70 -7.88 -7.85 -0.72
N LEU A 71 -7.41 -6.87 0.07
CA LEU A 71 -7.84 -5.46 0.00
C LEU A 71 -7.84 -4.91 -1.44
N CYS A 72 -6.73 -5.10 -2.15
CA CYS A 72 -6.55 -4.62 -3.52
C CYS A 72 -7.34 -5.43 -4.56
N LYS A 73 -7.65 -6.70 -4.27
CA LYS A 73 -8.47 -7.56 -5.14
C LYS A 73 -9.95 -7.20 -5.05
N GLU A 74 -10.40 -6.81 -3.85
CA GLU A 74 -11.77 -6.38 -3.60
C GLU A 74 -12.02 -4.94 -4.06
N MET A 75 -11.00 -4.07 -4.00
CA MET A 75 -11.10 -2.66 -4.39
C MET A 75 -10.04 -2.28 -5.44
N PRO A 76 -10.17 -2.76 -6.69
CA PRO A 76 -9.17 -2.57 -7.75
C PRO A 76 -9.04 -1.12 -8.28
N LEU A 77 -9.91 -0.21 -7.82
CA LEU A 77 -9.88 1.21 -8.19
C LEU A 77 -9.11 2.08 -7.19
N LEU A 78 -8.53 1.50 -6.13
CA LEU A 78 -7.79 2.25 -5.12
C LEU A 78 -6.65 3.07 -5.72
N GLN A 79 -6.69 4.38 -5.47
CA GLN A 79 -5.68 5.36 -5.86
C GLN A 79 -5.01 6.01 -4.64
N TYR A 80 -5.73 6.12 -3.53
CA TYR A 80 -5.24 6.77 -2.31
C TYR A 80 -5.56 5.90 -1.10
N ILE A 81 -4.52 5.46 -0.40
CA ILE A 81 -4.63 4.68 0.84
C ILE A 81 -3.88 5.42 1.95
N TYR A 82 -4.62 5.83 2.98
CA TYR A 82 -4.08 6.41 4.21
C TYR A 82 -4.40 5.49 5.38
N ILE A 83 -3.40 4.76 5.89
CA ILE A 83 -3.51 3.88 7.06
C ILE A 83 -2.41 4.28 8.08
N ASN A 84 -2.01 5.54 8.07
CA ASN A 84 -1.02 6.08 8.98
C ASN A 84 -1.53 6.21 10.41
N ASN A 85 -0.63 6.19 11.39
CA ASN A 85 -0.95 6.21 12.82
C ASN A 85 -1.89 5.06 13.22
N ASN A 86 -1.50 3.84 12.89
CA ASN A 86 -2.15 2.59 13.29
C ASN A 86 -1.13 1.70 14.04
N LEU A 87 -1.38 0.39 14.13
CA LEU A 87 -0.59 -0.59 14.89
C LEU A 87 -0.03 -1.69 13.98
N ILE A 88 0.21 -1.39 12.70
CA ILE A 88 0.70 -2.39 11.74
C ILE A 88 2.17 -2.68 12.02
N GLU A 89 2.52 -3.96 12.18
CA GLU A 89 3.89 -4.41 12.49
C GLU A 89 4.62 -5.02 11.28
N GLU A 90 3.87 -5.52 10.30
CA GLU A 90 4.42 -6.15 9.10
C GLU A 90 3.62 -5.85 7.84
N ILE A 91 4.29 -5.89 6.69
CA ILE A 91 3.64 -5.89 5.38
C ILE A 91 3.90 -7.26 4.72
N PRO A 92 2.90 -8.15 4.70
CA PRO A 92 3.01 -9.47 4.08
C PRO A 92 3.27 -9.42 2.57
N ASN A 93 3.59 -10.58 2.00
CA ASN A 93 3.71 -10.73 0.56
C ASN A 93 2.41 -10.37 -0.15
N GLU A 94 2.53 -9.81 -1.35
CA GLU A 94 1.38 -9.53 -2.24
C GLU A 94 0.31 -8.56 -1.70
N THR A 95 0.56 -7.91 -0.54
CA THR A 95 -0.42 -7.03 0.13
C THR A 95 -0.98 -5.94 -0.79
N PHE A 96 -0.12 -5.30 -1.60
CA PHE A 96 -0.53 -4.22 -2.49
C PHE A 96 -0.45 -4.56 -3.98
N THR A 97 -0.15 -5.80 -4.36
CA THR A 97 0.27 -6.11 -5.74
C THR A 97 -0.81 -5.92 -6.80
N ASP A 98 -2.08 -6.00 -6.40
CA ASP A 98 -3.24 -5.80 -7.27
C ASP A 98 -3.74 -4.34 -7.30
N CYS A 99 -3.16 -3.45 -6.48
CA CYS A 99 -3.52 -2.03 -6.44
C CYS A 99 -2.82 -1.26 -7.59
N HIS A 100 -3.05 -1.67 -8.85
CA HIS A 100 -2.34 -1.15 -10.02
C HIS A 100 -2.52 0.36 -10.25
N GLN A 101 -3.60 0.95 -9.72
CA GLN A 101 -3.91 2.37 -9.85
C GLN A 101 -3.42 3.20 -8.66
N LEU A 102 -2.75 2.60 -7.68
CA LEU A 102 -2.34 3.29 -6.46
C LEU A 102 -1.38 4.42 -6.77
N ILE A 103 -1.72 5.63 -6.34
CA ILE A 103 -0.95 6.86 -6.51
C ILE A 103 -0.24 7.24 -5.21
N THR A 104 -0.93 7.09 -4.08
CA THR A 104 -0.41 7.42 -2.75
C THR A 104 -0.68 6.32 -1.76
N LEU A 105 0.37 5.90 -1.07
CA LEU A 105 0.31 4.98 0.06
C LEU A 105 1.00 5.62 1.26
N ASP A 106 0.21 5.91 2.30
CA ASP A 106 0.70 6.44 3.56
C ASP A 106 0.53 5.41 4.68
N LEU A 107 1.66 4.86 5.11
CA LEU A 107 1.82 3.88 6.19
C LEU A 107 2.64 4.46 7.35
N SER A 108 2.78 5.79 7.40
CA SER A 108 3.59 6.46 8.41
C SER A 108 3.05 6.29 9.83
N GLY A 109 3.91 6.34 10.85
CA GLY A 109 3.48 6.26 12.24
C GLY A 109 2.84 4.92 12.63
N ASN A 110 3.25 3.83 11.99
CA ASN A 110 2.92 2.47 12.40
C ASN A 110 4.10 1.86 13.20
N ALA A 111 4.09 0.55 13.39
CA ALA A 111 5.16 -0.20 14.05
C ALA A 111 5.87 -1.15 13.07
N ILE A 112 5.92 -0.80 11.78
CA ILE A 112 6.39 -1.73 10.74
C ILE A 112 7.88 -2.04 10.96
N GLU A 113 8.19 -3.30 11.23
CA GLU A 113 9.57 -3.81 11.37
C GLU A 113 9.98 -4.59 10.12
N TYR A 114 9.06 -5.34 9.54
CA TYR A 114 9.29 -6.19 8.38
C TYR A 114 8.38 -5.83 7.20
N MET A 115 8.97 -5.75 6.01
CA MET A 115 8.25 -5.63 4.75
C MET A 115 8.74 -6.71 3.80
N HIS A 116 7.82 -7.52 3.28
CA HIS A 116 8.18 -8.52 2.29
C HIS A 116 8.70 -7.84 1.00
N PRO A 117 9.74 -8.37 0.32
CA PRO A 117 10.32 -7.75 -0.88
C PRO A 117 9.32 -7.48 -2.01
N GLU A 118 8.31 -8.35 -2.12
CA GLU A 118 7.27 -8.26 -3.15
C GLU A 118 6.01 -7.49 -2.71
N ALA A 119 6.01 -6.88 -1.51
CA ALA A 119 4.82 -6.21 -0.96
C ALA A 119 4.30 -5.07 -1.85
N PHE A 120 5.21 -4.36 -2.52
CA PHE A 120 4.93 -3.21 -3.39
C PHE A 120 5.06 -3.54 -4.88
N ARG A 121 5.21 -4.82 -5.25
CA ARG A 121 5.42 -5.22 -6.64
C ARG A 121 4.24 -4.75 -7.51
N ASN A 122 4.52 -4.35 -8.75
CA ASN A 122 3.52 -3.89 -9.74
C ASN A 122 2.80 -2.56 -9.40
N LEU A 123 3.23 -1.82 -8.37
CA LEU A 123 2.71 -0.48 -8.08
C LEU A 123 3.30 0.58 -9.03
N THR A 124 3.17 0.36 -10.33
CA THR A 124 3.82 1.19 -11.37
C THR A 124 3.28 2.62 -11.45
N SER A 125 2.09 2.88 -10.90
CA SER A 125 1.47 4.21 -10.82
C SER A 125 1.78 4.97 -9.52
N LEU A 126 2.44 4.32 -8.56
CA LEU A 126 2.70 4.89 -7.24
C LEU A 126 3.65 6.07 -7.37
N LYS A 127 3.24 7.22 -6.84
CA LYS A 127 4.02 8.46 -6.85
C LYS A 127 4.56 8.82 -5.48
N THR A 128 3.84 8.44 -4.42
CA THR A 128 4.22 8.74 -3.03
C THR A 128 4.09 7.51 -2.18
N LEU A 129 5.21 7.13 -1.56
CA LEU A 129 5.28 6.11 -0.52
C LEU A 129 5.81 6.75 0.75
N ASP A 130 5.00 6.72 1.81
CA ASP A 130 5.36 7.26 3.12
C ASP A 130 5.42 6.14 4.16
N LEU A 131 6.63 5.84 4.60
CA LEU A 131 6.97 4.82 5.58
C LEU A 131 7.64 5.45 6.81
N ARG A 132 7.54 6.77 6.99
CA ARG A 132 8.24 7.45 8.08
C ARG A 132 7.68 7.07 9.45
N SER A 133 8.50 7.21 10.48
CA SER A 133 8.11 6.93 11.86
C SER A 133 7.58 5.50 12.02
N ASN A 134 8.32 4.53 11.50
CA ASN A 134 8.12 3.10 11.70
C ASN A 134 9.35 2.52 12.44
N ALA A 135 9.47 1.20 12.49
CA ALA A 135 10.56 0.50 13.16
C ALA A 135 11.45 -0.28 12.17
N ILE A 136 11.51 0.15 10.90
CA ILE A 136 12.21 -0.56 9.82
C ILE A 136 13.72 -0.53 10.08
N GLU A 137 14.34 -1.71 10.18
CA GLU A 137 15.79 -1.85 10.38
C GLU A 137 16.53 -2.20 9.08
N PHE A 138 15.86 -2.94 8.19
CA PHE A 138 16.41 -3.44 6.94
C PHE A 138 15.41 -3.25 5.80
N ILE A 139 15.93 -2.81 4.64
CA ILE A 139 15.16 -2.75 3.40
C ILE A 139 15.80 -3.74 2.44
N HIS A 140 14.99 -4.68 1.94
CA HIS A 140 15.45 -5.62 0.94
C HIS A 140 15.80 -4.88 -0.37
N PRO A 141 16.89 -5.25 -1.08
CA PRO A 141 17.30 -4.56 -2.31
C PRO A 141 16.21 -4.45 -3.39
N GLU A 142 15.31 -5.43 -3.43
CA GLU A 142 14.20 -5.48 -4.39
C GLU A 142 12.88 -4.90 -3.86
N ALA A 143 12.83 -4.38 -2.62
CA ALA A 143 11.58 -3.93 -1.99
C ALA A 143 10.85 -2.82 -2.80
N PHE A 144 11.61 -2.01 -3.53
CA PHE A 144 11.10 -0.91 -4.36
C PHE A 144 11.31 -1.15 -5.86
N HIS A 145 11.55 -2.41 -6.25
CA HIS A 145 11.78 -2.79 -7.64
C HIS A 145 10.60 -2.37 -8.53
N ASN A 146 10.91 -1.76 -9.69
CA ASN A 146 9.93 -1.27 -10.68
C ASN A 146 8.86 -0.29 -10.17
N LEU A 147 9.10 0.45 -9.09
CA LEU A 147 8.28 1.61 -8.73
C LEU A 147 8.59 2.82 -9.63
N THR A 148 8.40 2.64 -10.94
CA THR A 148 8.93 3.56 -11.97
C THR A 148 8.32 4.95 -11.93
N SER A 149 7.12 5.14 -11.39
CA SER A 149 6.50 6.46 -11.22
C SER A 149 6.75 7.11 -9.86
N LEU A 150 7.53 6.48 -8.97
CA LEU A 150 7.74 6.98 -7.62
C LEU A 150 8.52 8.31 -7.67
N GLU A 151 7.92 9.36 -7.12
CA GLU A 151 8.50 10.70 -7.07
C GLU A 151 8.96 11.05 -5.64
N LYS A 152 8.29 10.52 -4.62
CA LYS A 152 8.59 10.74 -3.21
C LYS A 152 8.62 9.43 -2.43
N LEU A 153 9.73 9.22 -1.73
CA LEU A 153 9.93 8.14 -0.75
C LEU A 153 10.36 8.74 0.58
N ASP A 154 9.55 8.52 1.62
CA ASP A 154 9.87 8.94 2.99
C ASP A 154 10.12 7.72 3.88
N LEU A 155 11.37 7.58 4.32
CA LEU A 155 11.88 6.55 5.23
C LEU A 155 12.38 7.18 6.53
N GLY A 156 12.06 8.45 6.79
CA GLY A 156 12.56 9.18 7.95
C GLY A 156 12.09 8.57 9.28
N SER A 157 12.84 8.79 10.35
CA SER A 157 12.48 8.30 11.69
C SER A 157 12.24 6.79 11.75
N ASN A 158 13.12 6.01 11.13
CA ASN A 158 13.16 4.56 11.21
C ASN A 158 14.44 4.11 11.93
N LYS A 159 14.78 2.81 11.89
CA LYS A 159 15.98 2.23 12.49
C LYS A 159 16.97 1.73 11.43
N ILE A 160 16.91 2.27 10.20
CA ILE A 160 17.68 1.75 9.07
C ILE A 160 19.18 1.94 9.31
N HIS A 161 19.94 0.86 9.21
CA HIS A 161 21.39 0.86 9.42
C HIS A 161 22.20 0.92 8.12
N ILE A 162 21.71 0.21 7.10
CA ILE A 162 22.38 0.02 5.81
C ILE A 162 21.33 0.17 4.72
N ILE A 163 21.73 0.80 3.62
CA ILE A 163 20.95 0.83 2.38
C ILE A 163 21.78 0.16 1.31
N ASP A 164 21.25 -0.94 0.76
CA ASP A 164 21.91 -1.63 -0.34
C ASP A 164 21.91 -0.75 -1.59
N GLU A 165 23.00 -0.81 -2.36
CA GLU A 165 23.18 0.02 -3.55
C GLU A 165 22.11 -0.20 -4.63
N ASN A 166 21.47 -1.37 -4.64
CA ASN A 166 20.41 -1.70 -5.60
C ASN A 166 19.03 -1.21 -5.17
N THR A 167 18.83 -0.93 -3.87
CA THR A 167 17.54 -0.49 -3.29
C THR A 167 16.95 0.73 -4.00
N LEU A 168 17.82 1.68 -4.38
CA LEU A 168 17.40 2.98 -4.94
C LEU A 168 17.66 3.11 -6.45
N ARG A 169 18.47 2.22 -7.04
CA ARG A 169 18.87 2.28 -8.46
C ARG A 169 17.69 2.23 -9.42
N GLN A 170 16.60 1.58 -9.03
CA GLN A 170 15.44 1.36 -9.91
C GLN A 170 14.30 2.37 -9.70
N LEU A 171 14.62 3.55 -9.19
CA LEU A 171 13.66 4.64 -8.96
C LEU A 171 13.96 5.85 -9.88
N PRO A 172 13.79 5.73 -11.21
CA PRO A 172 14.28 6.73 -12.18
C PRO A 172 13.61 8.11 -12.06
N ASN A 173 12.41 8.16 -11.48
CA ASN A 173 11.63 9.38 -11.30
C ASN A 173 11.68 9.93 -9.87
N LEU A 174 12.48 9.33 -8.97
CA LEU A 174 12.54 9.79 -7.58
C LEU A 174 13.15 11.18 -7.51
N ARG A 175 12.44 12.08 -6.84
CA ARG A 175 12.80 13.49 -6.64
C ARG A 175 13.10 13.80 -5.19
N TYR A 176 12.32 13.21 -4.30
CA TYR A 176 12.39 13.47 -2.86
C TYR A 176 12.64 12.16 -2.12
N LEU A 177 13.80 12.08 -1.47
CA LEU A 177 14.18 10.97 -0.61
C LEU A 177 14.47 11.50 0.79
N TYR A 178 13.67 11.07 1.75
CA TYR A 178 13.86 11.43 3.16
C TYR A 178 14.31 10.21 3.94
N MET A 179 15.47 10.33 4.58
CA MET A 179 16.06 9.25 5.41
C MET A 179 16.61 9.78 6.73
N GLY A 180 16.24 11.01 7.10
CA GLY A 180 16.66 11.64 8.35
C GLY A 180 16.20 10.83 9.57
N ASN A 181 16.90 10.96 10.69
CA ASN A 181 16.60 10.23 11.93
C ASN A 181 16.57 8.71 11.76
N ASN A 182 17.58 8.16 11.06
CA ASN A 182 17.87 6.73 11.01
C ASN A 182 19.23 6.44 11.65
N ASN A 183 19.62 5.17 11.72
CA ASN A 183 20.91 4.70 12.25
C ASN A 183 21.94 4.43 11.14
N ILE A 184 21.87 5.18 10.04
CA ILE A 184 22.70 4.96 8.85
C ILE A 184 24.15 5.31 9.15
N SER A 185 25.03 4.32 9.14
CA SER A 185 26.46 4.49 9.39
C SER A 185 27.26 4.80 8.12
N SER A 186 26.76 4.38 6.96
CA SER A 186 27.40 4.58 5.67
C SER A 186 26.39 4.47 4.55
N ILE A 187 26.54 5.29 3.51
CA ILE A 187 25.81 5.15 2.26
C ILE A 187 26.83 5.00 1.13
N ASN A 188 26.67 3.97 0.32
CA ASN A 188 27.51 3.80 -0.86
C ASN A 188 27.09 4.85 -1.91
N SER A 189 28.02 5.68 -2.38
CA SER A 189 27.74 6.72 -3.39
C SER A 189 27.18 6.16 -4.70
N ILE A 190 27.49 4.90 -5.01
CA ILE A 190 27.00 4.18 -6.19
C ILE A 190 25.46 4.07 -6.19
N SER A 191 24.83 4.04 -5.00
CA SER A 191 23.36 3.97 -4.85
C SER A 191 22.62 5.15 -5.49
N PHE A 192 23.30 6.28 -5.74
CA PHE A 192 22.72 7.51 -6.30
C PHE A 192 23.12 7.77 -7.75
N GLN A 193 23.94 6.91 -8.36
CA GLN A 193 24.56 7.17 -9.67
C GLN A 193 23.55 7.19 -10.83
N GLU A 194 22.37 6.59 -10.64
CA GLU A 194 21.32 6.43 -11.67
C GLU A 194 20.01 7.16 -11.29
N MET A 195 20.10 8.24 -10.50
CA MET A 195 18.96 9.02 -10.02
C MET A 195 18.96 10.44 -10.59
N PRO A 196 18.63 10.63 -11.89
CA PRO A 196 18.81 11.92 -12.59
C PRO A 196 17.90 13.05 -12.09
N ASN A 197 16.83 12.71 -11.37
CA ASN A 197 15.81 13.64 -10.90
C ASN A 197 15.91 13.94 -9.39
N LEU A 198 16.84 13.32 -8.68
CA LEU A 198 16.97 13.49 -7.23
C LEU A 198 17.50 14.89 -6.93
N TYR A 199 16.76 15.66 -6.13
CA TYR A 199 17.25 16.94 -5.64
C TYR A 199 18.35 16.69 -4.60
N HIS A 200 19.57 17.14 -4.87
CA HIS A 200 20.73 17.07 -3.97
C HIS A 200 20.85 18.32 -3.09
#